data_AF-A0A485LBZ6-F1
#
_entry.id   AF-A0A485LBZ6-F1
#
_cell.length_a   1.000
_cell.length_b   1.000
_cell.length_c   1.000
_cell.angle_alpha   90.00
_cell.angle_beta   90.00
_cell.angle_gamma   90.00
#
_symmetry.space_group_name_H-M   'P 1'
#
loop_
_entity.id
_entity.type
_entity.pdbx_description
1 polymer ?
#
loop_
_entity_poly.entity_id
_entity_poly.type
_entity_poly.pdbx_seq_one_letter_code
_entity_poly.pdbx_strand_id
1 'polypeptide(L)'
;MKSALEASFEDGDMGVDVSGMTEPSAPPPLRPSSSSSPSTTDDGGAVVTPRPTPTKHERYMAQYAASLARIRAQQADLAKTKASLADALTHLTSRLQTMLSTIDGATGLLDLQYDQIVRQRSLVEGLLAQRQANKKQQQAPPRMVAPPDGPSAAIDVGPPPSRAASQDEASTMPQECRWDVTRCGRLGAVSNGGRTVVTMGKGWNVAVGDRPHRSFSARVTFPNSKYINTVAVGLTRDRELCHEASAKPLVFAFHTRGWFLDLARGTLSTLDGDDHVPYVPGFRSKDVVTVELVDGVDGGALTFYKNGASLGVAKTGVLVSPDTPLYPVVVSHDRGVHLDFVCL
;
A
#
# COMPACT_ATOMS: atom_id res chain seq x y z
N MET A 1 -45.59 -2.17 -11.56
CA MET A 1 -46.10 -2.49 -10.21
C MET A 1 -45.30 -1.66 -9.23
N LYS A 2 -45.98 -0.68 -8.60
CA LYS A 2 -45.42 0.30 -7.68
C LYS A 2 -45.64 -0.19 -6.24
N SER A 3 -44.57 -0.30 -5.46
CA SER A 3 -44.58 -0.34 -3.99
C SER A 3 -43.27 0.35 -3.57
N ALA A 4 -43.25 1.60 -3.09
CA ALA A 4 -43.82 2.14 -1.86
C ALA A 4 -43.19 1.48 -0.61
N LEU A 5 -42.05 2.03 -0.20
CA LEU A 5 -41.46 1.87 1.13
C LEU A 5 -40.87 3.24 1.51
N GLU A 6 -41.73 4.10 2.02
CA GLU A 6 -41.37 5.24 2.85
C GLU A 6 -41.15 4.70 4.26
N ALA A 7 -39.94 4.88 4.79
CA ALA A 7 -39.65 4.68 6.21
C ALA A 7 -39.07 5.99 6.73
N SER A 8 -39.89 6.65 7.54
CA SER A 8 -39.61 7.88 8.28
C SER A 8 -38.39 7.67 9.19
N PHE A 9 -37.34 8.46 8.98
CA PHE A 9 -36.31 8.68 9.99
C PHE A 9 -36.70 9.95 10.75
N GLU A 10 -37.02 9.77 12.03
CA GLU A 10 -37.22 10.88 12.96
C GLU A 10 -35.85 11.50 13.29
N ASP A 11 -35.73 12.79 12.95
CA ASP A 11 -34.61 13.66 13.34
C ASP A 11 -34.63 13.86 14.87
N GLY A 12 -33.73 13.19 15.56
CA GLY A 12 -33.41 13.44 16.96
C GLY A 12 -32.40 14.59 17.09
N ASP A 13 -32.87 15.82 16.93
CA ASP A 13 -32.10 17.05 17.19
C ASP A 13 -31.89 17.22 18.71
N MET A 14 -30.74 16.75 19.21
CA MET A 14 -30.27 17.02 20.57
C MET A 14 -29.32 18.21 20.52
N GLY A 15 -29.91 19.41 20.41
CA GLY A 15 -29.23 20.67 20.62
C GLY A 15 -28.72 20.77 22.05
N VAL A 16 -27.42 20.54 22.24
CA VAL A 16 -26.74 20.87 23.49
C VAL A 16 -26.27 22.31 23.39
N ASP A 17 -27.02 23.20 24.02
CA ASP A 17 -26.72 24.62 24.18
C ASP A 17 -25.50 24.76 25.12
N VAL A 18 -24.31 24.93 24.54
CA VAL A 18 -23.07 25.24 25.28
C VAL A 18 -22.87 26.76 25.29
N SER A 19 -23.87 27.47 25.78
CA SER A 19 -23.79 28.90 26.06
C SER A 19 -23.43 29.12 27.52
N GLY A 20 -22.14 29.36 27.81
CA GLY A 20 -21.72 29.86 29.12
C GLY A 20 -20.50 29.18 29.74
N MET A 21 -19.35 29.20 29.06
CA MET A 21 -18.07 29.12 29.77
C MET A 21 -17.27 30.39 29.50
N THR A 22 -17.39 31.33 30.43
CA THR A 22 -16.54 32.50 30.58
C THR A 22 -15.08 32.05 30.63
N GLU A 23 -14.25 32.60 29.73
CA GLU A 23 -12.81 32.40 29.71
C GLU A 23 -12.20 32.64 31.10
N PRO A 24 -11.49 31.67 31.71
CA PRO A 24 -10.62 31.98 32.82
C PRO A 24 -9.43 32.77 32.29
N SER A 25 -9.39 34.06 32.66
CA SER A 25 -8.29 34.99 32.45
C SER A 25 -6.93 34.30 32.64
N ALA A 26 -6.12 34.29 31.59
CA ALA A 26 -4.82 33.65 31.56
C ALA A 26 -3.93 34.19 32.71
N PRO A 27 -3.28 33.32 33.51
CA PRO A 27 -2.31 33.77 34.49
C PRO A 27 -1.15 34.47 33.77
N PRO A 28 -0.59 35.55 34.35
CA PRO A 28 0.47 36.32 33.72
C PRO A 28 1.69 35.42 33.45
N PRO A 29 2.41 35.62 32.33
CA PRO A 29 3.58 34.83 32.00
C PRO A 29 4.62 34.99 33.11
N LEU A 30 5.04 33.86 33.68
CA LEU A 30 6.18 33.80 34.59
C LEU A 30 7.41 34.31 33.82
N ARG A 31 7.90 35.48 34.23
CA ARG A 31 9.12 36.09 33.68
C ARG A 31 10.26 35.06 33.71
N PRO A 32 11.00 34.88 32.61
CA PRO A 32 12.20 34.06 32.63
C PRO A 32 13.16 34.66 33.66
N SER A 33 13.47 33.87 34.68
CA SER A 33 14.49 34.21 35.66
C SER A 33 15.81 34.24 34.93
N SER A 34 16.33 35.43 34.70
CA SER A 34 17.67 35.67 34.15
C SER A 34 18.69 34.88 34.96
N SER A 35 19.30 33.87 34.32
CA SER A 35 20.45 33.16 34.86
C SER A 35 21.64 34.10 34.84
N SER A 36 21.83 34.82 35.94
CA SER A 36 23.08 35.51 36.23
C SER A 36 24.15 34.45 36.51
N SER A 37 25.12 34.36 35.59
CA SER A 37 26.36 33.61 35.77
C SER A 37 27.06 34.04 37.06
N PRO A 38 27.58 33.11 37.88
CA PRO A 38 28.31 33.47 39.09
C PRO A 38 29.69 34.01 38.71
N SER A 39 29.88 35.31 38.92
CA SER A 39 31.20 35.91 39.03
C SER A 39 31.81 35.45 40.36
N THR A 40 32.87 34.65 40.27
CA THR A 40 33.79 34.38 41.36
C THR A 40 34.50 35.68 41.75
N THR A 41 34.05 36.28 42.85
CA THR A 41 34.85 37.20 43.65
C THR A 41 34.69 36.87 45.12
N ASP A 42 35.84 36.92 45.76
CA ASP A 42 36.24 36.57 47.11
C ASP A 42 35.45 37.26 48.24
N ASP A 43 35.50 36.56 49.37
CA ASP A 43 35.50 37.03 50.76
C ASP A 43 34.44 38.03 51.26
N GLY A 44 33.50 37.46 52.01
CA GLY A 44 32.69 38.17 52.99
C GLY A 44 31.85 37.17 53.78
N GLY A 45 32.38 36.73 54.94
CA GLY A 45 31.73 35.78 55.84
C GLY A 45 30.36 36.26 56.34
N ALA A 46 29.31 36.00 55.55
CA ALA A 46 27.94 36.17 55.98
C ALA A 46 27.55 34.97 56.85
N VAL A 47 27.18 35.26 58.10
CA VAL A 47 26.60 34.31 59.04
C VAL A 47 25.38 33.66 58.39
N VAL A 48 25.54 32.40 57.95
CA VAL A 48 24.46 31.58 57.41
C VAL A 48 23.50 31.30 58.56
N THR A 49 22.45 32.09 58.66
CA THR A 49 21.35 31.82 59.59
C THR A 49 20.62 30.56 59.11
N PRO A 50 20.46 29.54 59.97
CA PRO A 50 19.78 28.31 59.58
C PRO A 50 18.33 28.62 59.22
N ARG A 51 17.95 28.28 57.99
CA ARG A 51 16.59 28.50 57.48
C ARG A 51 15.60 27.70 58.34
N PRO A 52 14.51 28.30 58.83
CA PRO A 52 13.54 27.59 59.65
C PRO A 52 12.98 26.39 58.87
N THR A 53 12.93 25.22 59.52
CA THR A 53 12.39 24.02 58.89
C THR A 53 10.88 24.17 58.73
N PRO A 54 10.33 23.82 57.55
CA PRO A 54 8.90 23.97 57.31
C PRO A 54 8.10 23.08 58.25
N THR A 55 7.04 23.65 58.81
CA THR A 55 6.11 22.97 59.71
C THR A 55 5.39 21.83 58.98
N LYS A 56 4.85 20.86 59.73
CA LYS A 56 4.07 19.74 59.15
C LYS A 56 2.90 20.24 58.30
N HIS A 57 2.27 21.35 58.70
CA HIS A 57 1.16 21.96 57.95
C HIS A 57 1.62 22.54 56.61
N GLU A 58 2.75 23.25 56.57
CA GLU A 58 3.31 23.80 55.33
C GLU A 58 3.68 22.68 54.33
N ARG A 59 4.24 21.56 54.82
CA ARG A 59 4.52 20.39 53.97
C ARG A 59 3.24 19.79 53.40
N TYR A 60 2.18 19.68 54.20
CA TYR A 60 0.88 19.18 53.74
C TYR A 60 0.26 20.08 52.68
N MET A 61 0.27 21.41 52.90
CA MET A 61 -0.25 22.37 51.93
C MET A 61 0.55 22.36 50.62
N ALA A 62 1.88 22.22 50.69
CA ALA A 62 2.72 22.07 49.50
C ALA A 62 2.40 20.77 48.72
N GLN A 63 2.19 19.65 49.42
CA GLN A 63 1.78 18.39 48.80
C GLN A 63 0.39 18.50 48.15
N TYR A 64 -0.56 19.14 48.83
CA TYR A 64 -1.91 19.37 48.29
C TYR A 64 -1.85 20.24 47.02
N ALA A 65 -1.13 21.36 47.05
CA ALA A 65 -0.92 22.22 45.89
C ALA A 65 -0.27 21.46 44.71
N ALA A 66 0.73 20.62 44.98
CA ALA A 66 1.38 19.80 43.96
C ALA A 66 0.45 18.71 43.39
N SER A 67 -0.44 18.14 44.21
CA SER A 67 -1.44 17.18 43.74
C SER A 67 -2.48 17.85 42.83
N LEU A 68 -2.95 19.04 43.21
CA LEU A 68 -3.94 19.80 42.46
C LEU A 68 -3.38 20.31 41.13
N ALA A 69 -2.10 20.71 41.09
CA ALA A 69 -1.39 21.02 39.85
C ALA A 69 -1.30 19.80 38.92
N ARG A 70 -1.01 18.62 39.45
CA ARG A 70 -0.99 17.36 38.68
C ARG A 70 -2.36 17.00 38.10
N ILE A 71 -3.42 17.13 38.89
CA ILE A 71 -4.80 16.86 38.42
C ILE A 71 -5.17 17.81 37.28
N ARG A 72 -4.85 19.11 37.39
CA ARG A 72 -5.10 20.08 36.32
C ARG A 72 -4.30 19.78 35.05
N ALA A 73 -3.03 19.39 35.18
CA ALA A 73 -2.22 18.98 34.05
C ALA A 73 -2.83 17.75 33.34
N GLN A 74 -3.25 16.74 34.10
CA GLN A 74 -3.93 15.55 33.55
C GLN A 74 -5.25 15.90 32.85
N GLN A 75 -6.04 16.84 33.40
CA GLN A 75 -7.26 17.31 32.76
C GLN A 75 -6.98 18.04 31.45
N ALA A 76 -5.92 18.85 31.38
CA ALA A 76 -5.50 19.53 30.16
C ALA A 76 -5.03 18.52 29.09
N ASP A 77 -4.26 17.50 29.48
CA ASP A 77 -3.82 16.44 28.57
C ASP A 77 -5.00 15.60 28.06
N LEU A 78 -5.98 15.30 28.93
CA LEU A 78 -7.22 14.63 28.53
C LEU A 78 -8.06 15.48 27.56
N ALA A 79 -8.13 16.80 27.78
CA ALA A 79 -8.82 17.69 26.85
C ALA A 79 -8.12 17.74 25.48
N LYS A 80 -6.79 17.81 25.47
CA LYS A 80 -5.98 17.81 24.24
C LYS A 80 -6.12 16.51 23.45
N THR A 81 -6.09 15.36 24.13
CA THR A 81 -6.28 14.05 23.48
C THR A 81 -7.70 13.89 22.93
N LYS A 82 -8.73 14.34 23.65
CA LYS A 82 -10.11 14.37 23.14
C LYS A 82 -10.27 15.25 21.89
N ALA A 83 -9.66 16.43 21.88
CA ALA A 83 -9.68 17.32 20.72
C ALA A 83 -8.99 16.67 19.51
N SER A 84 -7.80 16.10 19.71
CA SER A 84 -7.07 15.38 18.66
C SER A 84 -7.85 14.18 18.10
N LEU A 85 -8.60 13.46 18.95
CA LEU A 85 -9.44 12.35 18.51
C LEU A 85 -10.63 12.84 17.67
N ALA A 86 -11.27 13.94 18.08
CA ALA A 86 -12.36 14.55 17.32
C ALA A 86 -11.90 15.03 15.93
N ASP A 87 -10.71 15.64 15.85
CA ASP A 87 -10.11 16.06 14.58
C ASP A 87 -9.82 14.86 13.67
N ALA A 88 -9.26 13.77 14.23
CA ALA A 88 -8.99 12.54 13.48
C ALA A 88 -10.28 11.88 12.94
N LEU A 89 -11.35 11.84 13.75
CA LEU A 89 -12.65 11.31 13.31
C LEU A 89 -13.28 12.18 12.21
N THR A 90 -13.14 13.50 12.31
CA THR A 90 -13.62 14.44 11.28
C THR A 90 -12.88 14.23 9.96
N HIS A 91 -11.55 14.09 10.02
CA HIS A 91 -10.73 13.80 8.85
C HIS A 91 -11.07 12.45 8.21
N LEU A 92 -11.28 11.41 9.02
CA LEU A 92 -11.68 10.08 8.53
C LEU A 92 -13.06 10.14 7.84
N THR A 93 -14.01 10.86 8.42
CA THR A 93 -15.36 11.04 7.85
C THR A 93 -15.29 11.74 6.50
N SER A 94 -14.52 12.83 6.39
CA SER A 94 -14.29 13.54 5.13
C SER A 94 -13.64 12.65 4.05
N ARG A 95 -12.66 11.83 4.45
CA ARG A 95 -12.03 10.85 3.55
C ARG A 95 -13.02 9.79 3.06
N LEU A 96 -13.87 9.26 3.94
CA LEU A 96 -14.90 8.29 3.57
C LEU A 96 -15.92 8.89 2.59
N GLN A 97 -16.37 10.13 2.82
CA GLN A 97 -17.25 10.85 1.90
C GLN A 97 -16.62 11.03 0.51
N THR A 98 -15.33 11.37 0.47
CA THR A 98 -14.58 11.49 -0.79
C THR A 98 -14.50 10.14 -1.52
N MET A 99 -14.23 9.05 -0.80
CA MET A 99 -14.21 7.70 -1.37
C MET A 99 -15.58 7.28 -1.92
N LEU A 100 -16.67 7.54 -1.19
CA LEU A 100 -18.04 7.27 -1.66
C LEU A 100 -18.33 8.02 -2.96
N SER A 101 -18.02 9.32 -3.04
CA SER A 101 -18.23 10.09 -4.28
C SER A 101 -17.41 9.56 -5.47
N THR A 102 -16.23 9.00 -5.19
CA THR A 102 -15.37 8.39 -6.23
C THR A 102 -15.97 7.07 -6.72
N ILE A 103 -16.53 6.27 -5.81
CA ILE A 103 -17.22 5.01 -6.13
C ILE A 103 -18.48 5.30 -6.95
N ASP A 104 -19.27 6.30 -6.57
CA ASP A 104 -20.46 6.71 -7.32
C ASP A 104 -20.09 7.16 -8.73
N GLY A 105 -19.02 7.96 -8.87
CA GLY A 105 -18.49 8.37 -10.17
C GLY A 105 -18.01 7.19 -11.03
N ALA A 106 -17.33 6.21 -10.42
CA ALA A 106 -16.88 5.01 -11.13
C ALA A 106 -18.06 4.12 -11.57
N THR A 107 -19.09 4.00 -10.71
CA THR A 107 -20.32 3.25 -11.02
C THR A 107 -21.05 3.88 -12.20
N GLY A 108 -21.21 5.21 -12.20
CA GLY A 108 -21.82 5.92 -13.34
C GLY A 108 -21.05 5.74 -14.66
N LEU A 109 -19.70 5.67 -14.61
CA LEU A 109 -18.91 5.37 -15.81
C LEU A 109 -19.10 3.92 -16.29
N LEU A 110 -19.24 2.96 -15.37
CA LEU A 110 -19.53 1.56 -15.72
C LEU A 110 -20.91 1.42 -16.35
N ASP A 111 -21.93 2.12 -15.85
CA ASP A 111 -23.27 2.14 -16.45
C ASP A 111 -23.24 2.70 -17.88
N LEU A 112 -22.50 3.78 -18.12
CA LEU A 112 -22.30 4.33 -19.46
C LEU A 112 -21.60 3.34 -20.41
N GLN A 113 -20.60 2.60 -19.92
CA GLN A 113 -19.93 1.57 -20.71
C GLN A 113 -20.86 0.39 -21.00
N TYR A 114 -21.66 -0.03 -20.02
CA TYR A 114 -22.65 -1.08 -20.18
C TYR A 114 -23.67 -0.70 -21.27
N ASP A 115 -24.21 0.52 -21.22
CA ASP A 115 -25.12 1.05 -22.25
C ASP A 115 -24.49 1.09 -23.64
N GLN A 116 -23.20 1.44 -23.73
CA GLN A 116 -22.47 1.45 -24.99
C GLN A 116 -22.35 0.02 -25.56
N ILE A 117 -22.04 -0.96 -24.73
CA ILE A 117 -21.92 -2.37 -25.13
C ILE A 117 -23.29 -2.90 -25.59
N VAL A 118 -24.37 -2.59 -24.86
CA VAL A 118 -25.74 -2.97 -25.24
C VAL A 118 -26.12 -2.39 -26.61
N ARG A 119 -25.78 -1.12 -26.88
CA ARG A 119 -25.99 -0.51 -28.21
C ARG A 119 -25.14 -1.14 -29.31
N GLN A 120 -23.89 -1.47 -29.03
CA GLN A 120 -23.03 -2.15 -30.01
C GLN A 120 -23.55 -3.55 -30.34
N ARG A 121 -24.01 -4.27 -29.33
CA ARG A 121 -24.61 -5.60 -29.49
C ARG A 121 -25.87 -5.54 -30.36
N SER A 122 -26.78 -4.60 -30.08
CA SER A 122 -28.01 -4.47 -30.88
C SER A 122 -27.72 -4.10 -32.34
N LEU A 123 -26.69 -3.28 -32.59
CA LEU A 123 -26.24 -2.96 -33.96
C LEU A 123 -25.70 -4.19 -34.68
N VAL A 124 -24.88 -5.02 -34.02
CA VAL A 124 -24.36 -6.26 -34.60
C VAL A 124 -25.49 -7.26 -34.89
N GLU A 125 -26.43 -7.43 -33.96
CA GLU A 125 -27.61 -8.28 -34.15
C GLU A 125 -28.46 -7.80 -35.34
N GLY A 126 -28.64 -6.48 -35.52
CA GLY A 126 -29.32 -5.88 -36.67
C GLY A 126 -28.62 -6.17 -38.01
N LEU A 127 -27.29 -6.03 -38.07
CA LEU A 127 -26.50 -6.34 -39.28
C LEU A 127 -26.55 -7.83 -39.63
N LEU A 128 -26.51 -8.71 -38.62
CA LEU A 128 -26.65 -10.16 -38.83
C LEU A 128 -28.02 -10.52 -39.40
N ALA A 129 -29.10 -9.94 -38.86
CA ALA A 129 -30.45 -10.14 -39.37
C ALA A 129 -30.59 -9.65 -40.83
N GLN A 130 -30.04 -8.49 -41.16
CA GLN A 130 -30.04 -7.95 -42.53
C GLN A 130 -29.30 -8.86 -43.51
N ARG A 131 -28.14 -9.42 -43.10
CA ARG A 131 -27.37 -10.35 -43.95
C ARG A 131 -28.13 -11.65 -44.22
N GLN A 132 -28.88 -12.15 -43.23
CA GLN A 132 -29.73 -13.32 -43.41
C GLN A 132 -30.89 -13.05 -44.36
N ALA A 133 -31.51 -11.87 -44.30
CA ALA A 133 -32.55 -11.46 -45.24
C ALA A 133 -32.03 -11.38 -46.68
N ASN A 134 -30.85 -10.78 -46.89
CA ASN A 134 -30.24 -10.68 -48.22
C ASN A 134 -29.88 -12.05 -48.82
N LYS A 135 -29.45 -13.02 -48.00
CA LYS A 135 -29.19 -14.39 -48.46
C LYS A 135 -30.45 -15.09 -48.98
N LYS A 136 -31.60 -14.86 -48.35
CA LYS A 136 -32.89 -15.43 -48.83
C LYS A 136 -33.30 -14.87 -50.18
N GLN A 137 -32.95 -13.63 -50.52
CA GLN A 137 -33.22 -13.05 -51.84
C GLN A 137 -32.26 -13.55 -52.94
N GLN A 138 -31.05 -14.01 -52.60
CA GLN A 138 -30.06 -14.47 -53.60
C GLN A 138 -30.13 -15.96 -53.94
N GLN A 139 -30.99 -16.75 -53.28
CA GLN A 139 -31.25 -18.14 -53.69
C GLN A 139 -32.26 -18.18 -54.85
N ALA A 140 -31.80 -17.78 -56.04
CA ALA A 140 -32.32 -18.32 -57.30
C ALA A 140 -31.62 -19.68 -57.59
N PRO A 141 -32.31 -20.64 -58.22
CA PRO A 141 -31.91 -22.05 -58.19
C PRO A 141 -30.59 -22.30 -58.94
N PRO A 142 -29.60 -22.99 -58.33
CA PRO A 142 -28.36 -23.36 -59.00
C PRO A 142 -28.57 -24.58 -59.90
N ARG A 143 -28.01 -24.49 -61.11
CA ARG A 143 -27.93 -25.55 -62.11
C ARG A 143 -27.01 -26.67 -61.59
N MET A 144 -27.50 -27.91 -61.69
CA MET A 144 -26.83 -29.15 -61.32
C MET A 144 -25.47 -29.33 -62.01
N VAL A 145 -24.42 -29.60 -61.22
CA VAL A 145 -23.22 -30.32 -61.67
C VAL A 145 -22.73 -31.18 -60.50
N ALA A 146 -22.74 -32.50 -60.69
CA ALA A 146 -22.04 -33.53 -59.89
C ALA A 146 -20.66 -33.83 -60.55
N PRO A 147 -19.82 -34.80 -60.14
CA PRO A 147 -19.61 -35.61 -58.91
C PRO A 147 -18.09 -35.49 -58.49
N PRO A 148 -17.30 -36.50 -57.99
CA PRO A 148 -17.55 -37.78 -57.31
C PRO A 148 -16.72 -38.01 -56.00
N ASP A 149 -16.89 -39.23 -55.47
CA ASP A 149 -16.39 -39.88 -54.24
C ASP A 149 -14.86 -39.99 -54.03
N GLY A 150 -14.46 -40.13 -52.75
CA GLY A 150 -13.24 -40.84 -52.35
C GLY A 150 -12.76 -40.58 -50.90
N PRO A 151 -12.15 -41.57 -50.19
CA PRO A 151 -12.32 -41.77 -48.73
C PRO A 151 -11.02 -41.69 -47.88
N SER A 152 -11.19 -41.93 -46.56
CA SER A 152 -10.15 -42.35 -45.56
C SER A 152 -9.26 -41.23 -44.98
N ALA A 153 -8.88 -41.17 -43.70
CA ALA A 153 -8.77 -42.18 -42.65
C ALA A 153 -8.93 -41.57 -41.25
N ALA A 154 -9.49 -42.34 -40.33
CA ALA A 154 -9.50 -42.06 -38.89
C ALA A 154 -8.12 -42.35 -38.29
N ILE A 155 -7.61 -41.43 -37.47
CA ILE A 155 -6.43 -41.67 -36.62
C ILE A 155 -6.91 -41.68 -35.17
N ASP A 156 -6.84 -42.88 -34.61
CA ASP A 156 -6.97 -43.23 -33.20
C ASP A 156 -5.68 -42.81 -32.45
N VAL A 157 -5.81 -41.94 -31.44
CA VAL A 157 -4.70 -41.52 -30.57
C VAL A 157 -5.11 -41.84 -29.13
N GLY A 158 -4.51 -42.90 -28.60
CA GLY A 158 -4.76 -43.43 -27.27
C GLY A 158 -4.35 -42.48 -26.12
N PRO A 159 -4.84 -42.75 -24.89
CA PRO A 159 -4.56 -41.93 -23.73
C PRO A 159 -3.16 -42.23 -23.14
N PRO A 160 -2.43 -41.21 -22.65
CA PRO A 160 -1.16 -41.45 -21.96
C PRO A 160 -1.39 -42.05 -20.56
N PRO A 161 -0.47 -42.91 -20.07
CA PRO A 161 -0.60 -43.56 -18.79
C PRO A 161 -0.41 -42.60 -17.62
N SER A 162 -1.35 -42.71 -16.68
CA SER A 162 -1.32 -42.17 -15.34
C SER A 162 -0.11 -42.71 -14.58
N ARG A 163 0.80 -41.83 -14.16
CA ARG A 163 1.87 -42.17 -13.21
C ARG A 163 1.66 -41.36 -11.94
N ALA A 164 0.97 -42.01 -11.01
CA ALA A 164 0.87 -41.60 -9.63
C ALA A 164 2.18 -41.90 -8.87
N ALA A 165 2.44 -41.05 -7.90
CA ALA A 165 3.28 -41.23 -6.70
C ALA A 165 4.80 -41.42 -6.89
N SER A 166 5.54 -40.41 -6.44
CA SER A 166 6.44 -40.56 -5.29
C SER A 166 6.56 -39.22 -4.56
N GLN A 167 5.98 -39.18 -3.36
CA GLN A 167 6.20 -38.16 -2.34
C GLN A 167 7.55 -38.37 -1.65
N ASP A 168 8.03 -37.26 -1.07
CA ASP A 168 8.86 -37.18 0.12
C ASP A 168 10.27 -37.74 0.08
N GLU A 169 11.16 -36.96 -0.52
CA GLU A 169 12.38 -36.56 0.21
C GLU A 169 12.56 -35.04 0.06
N ALA A 170 12.22 -34.32 1.13
CA ALA A 170 12.40 -32.88 1.25
C ALA A 170 13.91 -32.56 1.31
N SER A 171 14.53 -32.49 0.13
CA SER A 171 15.84 -31.87 -0.02
C SER A 171 15.69 -30.39 0.30
N THR A 172 16.21 -29.98 1.45
CA THR A 172 16.26 -28.61 1.99
C THR A 172 17.20 -27.72 1.17
N MET A 173 17.16 -27.82 -0.15
CA MET A 173 17.83 -26.87 -1.02
C MET A 173 17.12 -25.52 -0.87
N PRO A 174 17.86 -24.40 -0.75
CA PRO A 174 17.27 -23.07 -0.72
C PRO A 174 16.34 -22.92 -1.91
N GLN A 175 15.03 -22.76 -1.66
CA GLN A 175 14.08 -22.59 -2.75
C GLN A 175 14.40 -21.30 -3.50
N GLU A 176 14.67 -21.43 -4.79
CA GLU A 176 15.00 -20.31 -5.65
C GLU A 176 13.80 -19.35 -5.76
N CYS A 177 14.05 -18.06 -5.53
CA CYS A 177 13.06 -17.00 -5.76
C CYS A 177 12.69 -16.93 -7.25
N ARG A 178 11.39 -16.91 -7.56
CA ARG A 178 10.88 -16.75 -8.93
C ARG A 178 9.73 -15.76 -8.97
N TRP A 179 9.66 -15.00 -10.05
CA TRP A 179 8.54 -14.14 -10.40
C TRP A 179 7.43 -15.01 -10.98
N ASP A 180 6.19 -14.71 -10.61
CA ASP A 180 5.04 -15.41 -11.16
C ASP A 180 4.67 -14.81 -12.52
N VAL A 181 4.71 -15.64 -13.56
CA VAL A 181 4.34 -15.26 -14.92
C VAL A 181 2.87 -14.82 -15.01
N THR A 182 2.00 -15.41 -14.19
CA THR A 182 0.57 -15.09 -14.15
C THR A 182 0.26 -13.83 -13.36
N ARG A 183 1.16 -13.43 -12.44
CA ARG A 183 1.04 -12.20 -11.62
C ARG A 183 2.04 -11.13 -12.04
N CYS A 184 2.17 -10.97 -13.35
CA CYS A 184 2.89 -9.87 -13.97
C CYS A 184 1.89 -8.98 -14.70
N GLY A 185 1.95 -7.67 -14.44
CA GLY A 185 1.09 -6.70 -15.10
C GLY A 185 1.26 -6.75 -16.62
N ARG A 186 0.22 -6.33 -17.35
CA ARG A 186 0.17 -6.38 -18.83
C ARG A 186 1.30 -5.64 -19.56
N LEU A 187 2.00 -4.74 -18.88
CA LEU A 187 3.14 -3.99 -19.42
C LEU A 187 4.48 -4.62 -19.02
N GLY A 188 4.47 -5.79 -18.39
CA GLY A 188 5.63 -6.55 -17.99
C GLY A 188 5.75 -7.87 -18.72
N ALA A 189 6.95 -8.42 -18.70
CA ALA A 189 7.23 -9.77 -19.13
C ALA A 189 8.16 -10.44 -18.11
N VAL A 190 7.84 -11.68 -17.77
CA VAL A 190 8.70 -12.55 -16.97
C VAL A 190 9.42 -13.51 -17.91
N SER A 191 10.73 -13.64 -17.76
CA SER A 191 11.56 -14.54 -18.57
C SER A 191 12.59 -15.30 -17.71
N ASN A 192 13.46 -16.07 -18.36
CA ASN A 192 14.53 -16.82 -17.70
C ASN A 192 14.02 -17.75 -16.57
N GLY A 193 12.97 -18.52 -16.86
CA GLY A 193 12.37 -19.45 -15.89
C GLY A 193 11.77 -18.77 -14.65
N GLY A 194 11.36 -17.51 -14.75
CA GLY A 194 10.85 -16.73 -13.62
C GLY A 194 11.90 -15.87 -12.93
N ARG A 195 13.16 -15.85 -13.38
CA ARG A 195 14.21 -15.08 -12.67
C ARG A 195 14.24 -13.60 -13.04
N THR A 196 13.75 -13.25 -14.22
CA THR A 196 13.88 -11.91 -14.78
C THR A 196 12.52 -11.30 -15.05
N VAL A 197 12.30 -10.07 -14.57
CA VAL A 197 11.17 -9.21 -14.95
C VAL A 197 11.69 -8.06 -15.79
N VAL A 198 11.00 -7.77 -16.89
CA VAL A 198 11.27 -6.62 -17.76
C VAL A 198 9.99 -5.81 -17.95
N THR A 199 10.07 -4.49 -17.82
CA THR A 199 8.96 -3.60 -18.15
C THR A 199 9.01 -3.19 -19.62
N MET A 200 7.98 -3.54 -20.38
CA MET A 200 7.92 -3.40 -21.84
C MET A 200 7.23 -2.11 -22.29
N GLY A 201 6.38 -1.52 -21.44
CA GLY A 201 5.60 -0.31 -21.73
C GLY A 201 5.77 0.78 -20.67
N LYS A 202 5.25 1.98 -20.98
CA LYS A 202 5.12 3.07 -20.00
C LYS A 202 3.77 2.97 -19.29
N GLY A 203 3.74 3.27 -18.01
CA GLY A 203 2.57 3.10 -17.14
C GLY A 203 2.90 2.17 -15.99
N TRP A 204 1.97 2.06 -15.03
CA TRP A 204 2.19 1.22 -13.86
C TRP A 204 2.24 -0.25 -14.26
N ASN A 205 3.30 -0.91 -13.78
CA ASN A 205 3.54 -2.31 -13.95
C ASN A 205 3.99 -2.90 -12.62
N VAL A 206 3.48 -4.08 -12.31
CA VAL A 206 3.76 -4.77 -11.06
C VAL A 206 4.06 -6.23 -11.38
N ALA A 207 5.07 -6.79 -10.74
CA ALA A 207 5.32 -8.23 -10.76
C ALA A 207 5.47 -8.74 -9.34
N VAL A 208 4.83 -9.86 -9.05
CA VAL A 208 4.82 -10.50 -7.72
C VAL A 208 5.51 -11.86 -7.80
N GLY A 209 6.22 -12.24 -6.74
CA GLY A 209 6.85 -13.55 -6.59
C GLY A 209 5.83 -14.71 -6.61
N ASP A 210 6.26 -15.87 -7.10
CA ASP A 210 5.45 -17.10 -7.14
C ASP A 210 5.09 -17.57 -5.72
N ARG A 211 6.01 -17.40 -4.77
CA ARG A 211 5.90 -17.88 -3.40
C ARG A 211 6.21 -16.81 -2.36
N PRO A 212 5.79 -17.04 -1.09
CA PRO A 212 6.21 -16.19 0.01
C PRO A 212 7.72 -16.30 0.25
N HIS A 213 8.37 -15.17 0.49
CA HIS A 213 9.79 -15.12 0.86
C HIS A 213 9.98 -14.11 1.99
N ARG A 214 10.79 -14.50 2.98
CA ARG A 214 11.25 -13.59 4.04
C ARG A 214 12.49 -12.79 3.64
N SER A 215 13.25 -13.31 2.69
CA SER A 215 14.42 -12.63 2.13
C SER A 215 14.54 -12.92 0.65
N PHE A 216 14.91 -11.91 -0.13
CA PHE A 216 15.26 -12.06 -1.53
C PHE A 216 16.26 -10.99 -1.97
N SER A 217 17.04 -11.29 -3.02
CA SER A 217 17.96 -10.34 -3.63
C SER A 217 17.66 -10.17 -5.10
N ALA A 218 17.63 -8.93 -5.58
CA ALA A 218 17.39 -8.61 -6.98
C ALA A 218 18.40 -7.56 -7.48
N ARG A 219 18.93 -7.79 -8.68
CA ARG A 219 19.74 -6.82 -9.41
C ARG A 219 18.83 -5.95 -10.24
N VAL A 220 18.94 -4.64 -10.08
CA VAL A 220 18.15 -3.67 -10.85
C VAL A 220 18.95 -3.14 -12.04
N THR A 221 18.32 -2.97 -13.20
CA THR A 221 18.85 -2.18 -14.31
C THR A 221 17.80 -1.13 -14.67
N PHE A 222 18.14 0.15 -14.49
CA PHE A 222 17.28 1.26 -14.87
C PHE A 222 17.33 1.50 -16.38
N PRO A 223 16.27 2.09 -16.96
CA PRO A 223 16.28 2.48 -18.37
C PRO A 223 17.33 3.56 -18.63
N ASN A 224 17.82 3.63 -19.87
CA ASN A 224 18.70 4.70 -20.32
C ASN A 224 17.92 5.99 -20.62
N SER A 225 17.16 6.45 -19.62
CA SER A 225 16.36 7.68 -19.66
C SER A 225 16.94 8.67 -18.68
N LYS A 226 16.91 9.97 -19.03
CA LYS A 226 17.27 11.05 -18.10
C LYS A 226 16.30 11.15 -16.92
N TYR A 227 15.06 10.74 -17.13
CA TYR A 227 14.01 10.75 -16.12
C TYR A 227 13.69 9.31 -15.76
N ILE A 228 13.99 8.96 -14.52
CA ILE A 228 13.58 7.70 -13.90
C ILE A 228 12.44 8.07 -12.94
N ASN A 229 11.26 7.55 -13.24
CA ASN A 229 10.09 7.63 -12.37
C ASN A 229 10.23 6.59 -11.25
N THR A 230 9.11 6.09 -10.75
CA THR A 230 9.11 5.10 -9.67
C THR A 230 9.61 3.74 -10.17
N VAL A 231 10.60 3.20 -9.45
CA VAL A 231 11.02 1.80 -9.49
C VAL A 231 11.16 1.34 -8.05
N ALA A 232 10.12 0.72 -7.52
CA ALA A 232 10.02 0.34 -6.13
C ALA A 232 10.07 -1.17 -5.94
N VAL A 233 10.78 -1.65 -4.94
CA VAL A 233 10.93 -3.07 -4.60
C VAL A 233 10.62 -3.29 -3.13
N GLY A 234 10.00 -4.42 -2.80
CA GLY A 234 9.81 -4.79 -1.42
C GLY A 234 8.93 -6.02 -1.23
N LEU A 235 8.10 -5.99 -0.19
CA LEU A 235 7.23 -7.09 0.20
C LEU A 235 5.76 -6.65 0.22
N THR A 236 4.88 -7.52 -0.28
CA THR A 236 3.42 -7.31 -0.30
C THR A 236 2.68 -8.51 0.30
N ARG A 237 1.52 -8.25 0.90
CA ARG A 237 0.53 -9.29 1.26
C ARG A 237 -0.43 -9.56 0.10
N ASP A 238 -0.57 -8.59 -0.80
CA ASP A 238 -1.52 -8.63 -1.90
C ASP A 238 -0.89 -9.32 -3.12
N ARG A 239 -1.35 -10.54 -3.40
CA ARG A 239 -0.91 -11.32 -4.58
C ARG A 239 -1.49 -10.78 -5.87
N GLU A 240 -2.62 -10.10 -5.80
CA GLU A 240 -3.41 -9.63 -6.95
C GLU A 240 -3.10 -8.18 -7.32
N LEU A 241 -2.10 -7.57 -6.65
CA LEU A 241 -1.65 -6.19 -6.88
C LEU A 241 -1.32 -5.91 -8.35
N CYS A 242 -0.94 -6.92 -9.12
CA CYS A 242 -0.68 -6.81 -10.56
C CYS A 242 -1.91 -6.47 -11.41
N HIS A 243 -3.12 -6.75 -10.94
CA HIS A 243 -4.35 -6.46 -11.67
C HIS A 243 -4.77 -4.98 -11.60
N GLU A 244 -4.30 -4.25 -10.59
CA GLU A 244 -4.53 -2.81 -10.47
C GLU A 244 -3.60 -1.98 -11.38
N ALA A 245 -2.55 -2.61 -11.91
CA ALA A 245 -1.55 -1.97 -12.74
C ALA A 245 -2.17 -1.42 -14.04
N SER A 246 -2.16 -0.09 -14.17
CA SER A 246 -2.80 0.61 -15.29
C SER A 246 -1.79 1.26 -16.23
N ALA A 247 -2.09 1.20 -17.53
CA ALA A 247 -1.37 1.99 -18.54
C ALA A 247 -1.72 3.49 -18.47
N LYS A 248 -2.80 3.85 -17.75
CA LYS A 248 -3.17 5.25 -17.55
C LYS A 248 -2.23 5.88 -16.51
N PRO A 249 -1.86 7.17 -16.66
CA PRO A 249 -0.96 7.88 -15.76
C PRO A 249 -1.61 8.25 -14.40
N LEU A 250 -2.62 7.49 -13.95
CA LEU A 250 -3.26 7.70 -12.66
C LEU A 250 -2.27 7.44 -11.53
N VAL A 251 -2.43 8.11 -10.39
CA VAL A 251 -1.66 7.81 -9.18
C VAL A 251 -1.95 6.37 -8.77
N PHE A 252 -0.91 5.53 -8.69
CA PHE A 252 -1.03 4.17 -8.19
C PHE A 252 -0.54 4.15 -6.75
N ALA A 253 -1.48 4.05 -5.80
CA ALA A 253 -1.19 4.09 -4.37
C ALA A 253 -0.66 2.74 -3.85
N PHE A 254 0.40 2.21 -4.48
CA PHE A 254 0.96 0.90 -4.14
C PHE A 254 1.43 0.81 -2.68
N HIS A 255 1.78 1.94 -2.06
CA HIS A 255 2.16 2.01 -0.65
C HIS A 255 1.08 1.43 0.28
N THR A 256 -0.19 1.52 -0.10
CA THR A 256 -1.33 0.97 0.68
C THR A 256 -1.42 -0.56 0.68
N ARG A 257 -0.47 -1.26 0.03
CA ARG A 257 -0.54 -2.72 -0.19
C ARG A 257 0.70 -3.47 0.32
N GLY A 258 1.71 -2.77 0.82
CA GLY A 258 2.96 -3.39 1.25
C GLY A 258 4.01 -2.39 1.69
N TRP A 259 5.27 -2.84 1.75
CA TRP A 259 6.41 -2.02 2.14
C TRP A 259 7.41 -2.00 1.00
N PHE A 260 7.74 -0.80 0.54
CA PHE A 260 8.49 -0.60 -0.69
C PHE A 260 9.62 0.41 -0.49
N LEU A 261 10.73 0.15 -1.14
CA LEU A 261 11.83 1.09 -1.33
C LEU A 261 11.86 1.52 -2.80
N ASP A 262 11.63 2.81 -3.07
CA ASP A 262 11.90 3.41 -4.37
C ASP A 262 13.41 3.44 -4.58
N LEU A 263 13.91 2.56 -5.45
CA LEU A 263 15.33 2.39 -5.69
C LEU A 263 15.95 3.62 -6.34
N ALA A 264 15.23 4.34 -7.20
CA ALA A 264 15.78 5.52 -7.86
C ALA A 264 15.93 6.69 -6.90
N ARG A 265 14.93 6.88 -6.01
CA ARG A 265 14.87 8.01 -5.07
C ARG A 265 15.49 7.71 -3.71
N GLY A 266 15.59 6.44 -3.33
CA GLY A 266 16.00 6.01 -2.00
C GLY A 266 15.00 6.37 -0.92
N THR A 267 13.71 6.38 -1.25
CA THR A 267 12.61 6.71 -0.34
C THR A 267 11.76 5.48 -0.03
N LEU A 268 11.23 5.42 1.18
CA LEU A 268 10.31 4.37 1.63
C LEU A 268 8.87 4.80 1.43
N SER A 269 8.04 3.86 1.00
CA SER A 269 6.59 3.96 1.14
C SER A 269 6.05 2.67 1.78
N THR A 270 5.23 2.81 2.81
CA THR A 270 4.75 1.71 3.64
C THR A 270 3.24 1.67 3.77
N LEU A 271 2.73 0.50 4.12
CA LEU A 271 1.32 0.26 4.43
C LEU A 271 0.81 1.16 5.57
N ASP A 272 1.69 1.57 6.47
CA ASP A 272 1.37 2.32 7.69
C ASP A 272 1.26 3.85 7.45
N GLY A 273 1.21 4.26 6.18
CA GLY A 273 0.99 5.66 5.79
C GLY A 273 2.26 6.45 5.54
N ASP A 274 3.44 5.83 5.60
CA ASP A 274 4.66 6.46 5.12
C ASP A 274 4.60 6.53 3.59
N ASP A 275 4.68 7.73 3.00
CA ASP A 275 4.74 7.89 1.54
C ASP A 275 5.93 8.76 1.15
N HIS A 276 6.88 8.16 0.42
CA HIS A 276 8.11 8.80 -0.04
C HIS A 276 8.99 9.38 1.06
N VAL A 277 9.06 8.74 2.23
CA VAL A 277 9.92 9.14 3.34
C VAL A 277 11.39 8.89 2.98
N PRO A 278 12.29 9.88 3.07
CA PRO A 278 13.71 9.68 2.80
C PRO A 278 14.33 8.62 3.71
N TYR A 279 15.12 7.72 3.12
CA TYR A 279 15.76 6.62 3.86
C TYR A 279 17.23 6.46 3.50
N VAL A 280 17.54 6.29 2.21
CA VAL A 280 18.90 6.00 1.73
C VAL A 280 19.23 6.79 0.47
N PRO A 281 20.49 6.85 0.05
CA PRO A 281 20.83 7.29 -1.30
C PRO A 281 20.28 6.31 -2.36
N GLY A 282 19.86 6.85 -3.50
CA GLY A 282 19.37 6.05 -4.64
C GLY A 282 20.37 5.00 -5.14
N PHE A 283 19.83 3.97 -5.77
CA PHE A 283 20.52 2.87 -6.42
C PHE A 283 20.91 3.25 -7.84
N ARG A 284 21.97 2.62 -8.36
CA ARG A 284 22.43 2.74 -9.74
C ARG A 284 22.09 1.45 -10.49
N SER A 285 22.11 1.52 -11.81
CA SER A 285 21.99 0.33 -12.64
C SER A 285 23.08 -0.68 -12.28
N LYS A 286 22.69 -1.96 -12.22
CA LYS A 286 23.48 -3.12 -11.80
C LYS A 286 23.74 -3.27 -10.31
N ASP A 287 23.29 -2.33 -9.48
CA ASP A 287 23.26 -2.54 -8.03
C ASP A 287 22.31 -3.70 -7.68
N VAL A 288 22.62 -4.37 -6.58
CA VAL A 288 21.80 -5.43 -5.99
C VAL A 288 21.13 -4.87 -4.74
N VAL A 289 19.81 -4.98 -4.70
CA VAL A 289 19.01 -4.77 -3.50
C VAL A 289 18.70 -6.12 -2.88
N THR A 290 18.95 -6.26 -1.58
CA THR A 290 18.46 -7.38 -0.78
C THR A 290 17.40 -6.84 0.16
N VAL A 291 16.26 -7.52 0.20
CA VAL A 291 15.16 -7.24 1.13
C VAL A 291 15.13 -8.39 2.11
N GLU A 292 15.17 -8.10 3.40
CA GLU A 292 15.16 -9.12 4.44
C GLU A 292 14.20 -8.73 5.56
N LEU A 293 13.38 -9.70 5.95
CA LEU A 293 12.53 -9.64 7.12
C LEU A 293 13.19 -10.43 8.24
N VAL A 294 13.69 -9.71 9.23
CA VAL A 294 14.34 -10.26 10.41
C VAL A 294 13.27 -10.52 11.47
N ASP A 295 13.13 -11.77 11.88
CA ASP A 295 12.28 -12.15 13.01
C ASP A 295 12.84 -11.57 14.32
N GLY A 296 11.97 -11.14 15.24
CA GLY A 296 12.42 -10.62 16.53
C GLY A 296 11.40 -9.73 17.24
N VAL A 297 11.93 -8.89 18.13
CA VAL A 297 11.16 -7.95 18.97
C VAL A 297 10.31 -7.02 18.10
N ASP A 298 9.10 -6.70 18.58
CA ASP A 298 8.13 -5.82 17.92
C ASP A 298 7.54 -6.34 16.61
N GLY A 299 7.35 -7.65 16.45
CA GLY A 299 6.62 -8.20 15.29
C GLY A 299 7.41 -8.12 13.99
N GLY A 300 8.74 -8.32 14.04
CA GLY A 300 9.60 -8.41 12.87
C GLY A 300 10.01 -7.07 12.26
N ALA A 301 11.24 -7.02 11.74
CA ALA A 301 11.87 -5.82 11.19
C ALA A 301 12.26 -6.01 9.72
N LEU A 302 11.81 -5.10 8.86
CA LEU A 302 12.21 -5.05 7.45
C LEU A 302 13.50 -4.25 7.31
N THR A 303 14.50 -4.86 6.68
CA THR A 303 15.81 -4.29 6.42
C THR A 303 16.13 -4.39 4.94
N PHE A 304 16.80 -3.36 4.41
CA PHE A 304 17.32 -3.38 3.05
C PHE A 304 18.85 -3.40 3.08
N TYR A 305 19.44 -4.05 2.07
CA TYR A 305 20.87 -4.01 1.82
C TYR A 305 21.13 -3.53 0.39
N LYS A 306 22.23 -2.81 0.21
CA LYS A 306 22.74 -2.40 -1.10
C LYS A 306 24.09 -3.04 -1.33
N ASN A 307 24.18 -3.90 -2.33
CA ASN A 307 25.41 -4.63 -2.66
C ASN A 307 26.00 -5.37 -1.44
N GLY A 308 25.13 -5.94 -0.60
CA GLY A 308 25.49 -6.65 0.63
C GLY A 308 25.70 -5.77 1.87
N ALA A 309 25.77 -4.44 1.74
CA ALA A 309 25.89 -3.53 2.87
C ALA A 309 24.50 -3.18 3.45
N SER A 310 24.32 -3.38 4.76
CA SER A 310 23.06 -3.04 5.45
C SER A 310 22.79 -1.54 5.40
N LEU A 311 21.53 -1.19 5.19
CA LEU A 311 21.05 0.19 5.18
C LEU A 311 20.29 0.56 6.47
N GLY A 312 20.28 -0.34 7.46
CA GLY A 312 19.54 -0.19 8.71
C GLY A 312 18.08 -0.64 8.63
N VAL A 313 17.36 -0.54 9.74
CA VAL A 313 15.94 -0.97 9.80
C VAL A 313 15.06 0.06 9.09
N ALA A 314 14.30 -0.39 8.09
CA ALA A 314 13.34 0.45 7.38
C ALA A 314 11.98 0.51 8.08
N LYS A 315 11.53 -0.60 8.67
CA LYS A 315 10.25 -0.66 9.40
C LYS A 315 10.25 -1.79 10.43
N THR A 316 9.59 -1.57 11.56
CA THR A 316 9.27 -2.59 12.58
C THR A 316 7.77 -2.89 12.58
N GLY A 317 7.34 -4.01 13.16
CA GLY A 317 5.92 -4.39 13.21
C GLY A 317 5.36 -4.91 11.88
N VAL A 318 6.21 -5.38 10.98
CA VAL A 318 5.80 -5.81 9.62
C VAL A 318 5.03 -7.14 9.66
N LEU A 319 5.41 -8.04 10.57
CA LEU A 319 4.68 -9.27 10.88
C LEU A 319 3.60 -9.00 11.92
N VAL A 320 2.36 -8.83 11.45
CA VAL A 320 1.18 -8.83 12.33
C VAL A 320 0.91 -10.24 12.88
N SER A 321 1.27 -11.27 12.11
CA SER A 321 1.25 -12.68 12.53
C SER A 321 2.44 -13.42 11.88
N PRO A 322 3.12 -14.35 12.59
CA PRO A 322 4.31 -15.05 12.11
C PRO A 322 4.08 -15.85 10.81
N ASP A 323 2.83 -16.23 10.55
CA ASP A 323 2.44 -17.03 9.39
C ASP A 323 1.91 -16.18 8.22
N THR A 324 1.95 -14.85 8.34
CA THR A 324 1.47 -13.97 7.26
C THR A 324 2.38 -14.10 6.05
N PRO A 325 1.91 -14.63 4.91
CA PRO A 325 2.74 -14.78 3.73
C PRO A 325 3.06 -13.41 3.13
N LEU A 326 4.34 -13.14 2.91
CA LEU A 326 4.82 -11.94 2.24
C LEU A 326 5.51 -12.34 0.94
N TYR A 327 5.12 -11.69 -0.15
CA TYR A 327 5.62 -11.99 -1.49
C TYR A 327 6.59 -10.89 -1.93
N PRO A 328 7.71 -11.25 -2.57
CA PRO A 328 8.52 -10.29 -3.29
C PRO A 328 7.67 -9.53 -4.31
N VAL A 329 7.88 -8.23 -4.41
CA VAL A 329 7.17 -7.41 -5.38
C VAL A 329 8.06 -6.32 -5.94
N VAL A 330 7.88 -6.05 -7.23
CA VAL A 330 8.40 -4.87 -7.90
C VAL A 330 7.27 -4.08 -8.51
N VAL A 331 7.32 -2.77 -8.35
CA VAL A 331 6.42 -1.79 -8.96
C VAL A 331 7.27 -0.84 -9.81
N SER A 332 6.87 -0.58 -11.04
CA SER A 332 7.55 0.40 -11.88
C SER A 332 6.58 1.11 -12.81
N HIS A 333 6.85 2.38 -13.09
CA HIS A 333 6.13 3.16 -14.10
C HIS A 333 6.88 3.23 -15.45
N ASP A 334 8.19 3.00 -15.42
CA ASP A 334 9.05 3.19 -16.58
C ASP A 334 9.13 1.95 -17.47
N ARG A 335 9.31 2.20 -18.77
CA ARG A 335 9.69 1.18 -19.74
C ARG A 335 11.20 0.91 -19.65
N GLY A 336 11.60 -0.35 -19.77
CA GLY A 336 13.00 -0.76 -19.87
C GLY A 336 13.69 -0.94 -18.51
N VAL A 337 12.91 -1.11 -17.44
CA VAL A 337 13.42 -1.55 -16.15
C VAL A 337 13.56 -3.07 -16.19
N HIS A 338 14.72 -3.57 -15.77
CA HIS A 338 14.98 -4.99 -15.62
C HIS A 338 15.28 -5.31 -14.16
N LEU A 339 14.64 -6.33 -13.61
CA LEU A 339 14.98 -6.91 -12.32
C LEU A 339 15.28 -8.39 -12.47
N ASP A 340 16.46 -8.80 -12.02
CA ASP A 340 16.91 -10.18 -12.03
C ASP A 340 17.09 -10.67 -10.59
N PHE A 341 16.42 -11.76 -10.20
CA PHE A 341 16.73 -12.40 -8.92
C PHE A 341 18.18 -12.88 -8.94
N VAL A 342 18.90 -12.61 -7.84
CA VAL A 342 20.28 -13.04 -7.62
C VAL A 342 20.29 -14.07 -6.51
N CYS A 343 20.85 -15.25 -6.78
CA CYS A 343 21.19 -16.20 -5.72
C CYS A 343 22.46 -15.67 -5.04
N LEU A 344 22.36 -15.26 -3.79
CA LEU A 344 23.49 -15.00 -2.91
C LEU A 344 23.86 -16.27 -2.15
#